data_AF-A0AAU6WL92-F1
#
_entry.id   AF-A0AAU6WL92-F1
#
_cell.length_a   1.000
_cell.length_b   1.000
_cell.length_c   1.000
_cell.angle_alpha   90.00
_cell.angle_beta   90.00
_cell.angle_gamma   90.00
#
_symmetry.space_group_name_H-M   'P 1'
#
loop_
_entity.id
_entity.type
_entity.pdbx_description
1 polymer ?
#
loop_
_entity_poly.entity_id
_entity_poly.type
_entity_poly.pdbx_seq_one_letter_code
_entity_poly.pdbx_strand_id
1 'polypeptide(L)'
;MDSNRKRAHIVAYYLSRFDKAALSNLGYKTDKEAFHKIAEALDVLPNYIKFRRDEFDVAHPHRKGWHKRPMTMSIINTINALQEIDEPSLRSIVLDIMVKEGEVEVSNDLESLLTIIPEEKRRNKRGPMFHGMLPEERLRKSL
;
A
#
# COMPACT_ATOMS: atom_id res chain seq x y z
N MET A 1 -8.27 -6.61 9.07
CA MET A 1 -8.12 -5.23 8.55
C MET A 1 -6.67 -4.81 8.30
N ASP A 2 -5.70 -5.08 9.18
CA ASP A 2 -4.30 -4.67 8.91
C ASP A 2 -3.61 -5.51 7.83
N SER A 3 -3.94 -6.80 7.71
CA SER A 3 -3.38 -7.70 6.67
C SER A 3 -3.67 -7.20 5.25
N ASN A 4 -4.92 -6.81 4.95
CA ASN A 4 -5.31 -6.31 3.64
C ASN A 4 -4.61 -4.99 3.26
N ARG A 5 -4.29 -4.14 4.25
CA ARG A 5 -3.55 -2.89 4.02
C ARG A 5 -2.07 -3.13 3.72
N LYS A 6 -1.47 -4.15 4.32
CA LYS A 6 -0.11 -4.61 4.00
C LYS A 6 -0.08 -5.24 2.60
N ARG A 7 -1.02 -6.14 2.31
CA ARG A 7 -1.24 -6.73 0.97
C ARG A 7 -1.38 -5.65 -0.11
N ALA A 8 -2.24 -4.66 0.13
CA ALA A 8 -2.41 -3.52 -0.78
C ALA A 8 -1.13 -2.69 -0.96
N HIS A 9 -0.24 -2.64 0.03
CA HIS A 9 1.05 -1.95 -0.10
C HIS A 9 1.99 -2.66 -1.06
N ILE A 10 2.06 -3.99 -0.97
CA ILE A 10 2.90 -4.83 -1.84
C ILE A 10 2.41 -4.72 -3.28
N VAL A 11 1.09 -4.84 -3.48
CA VAL A 11 0.49 -4.68 -4.82
C VAL A 11 0.74 -3.28 -5.38
N ALA A 12 0.63 -2.24 -4.55
CA ALA A 12 0.91 -0.87 -4.97
C ALA A 12 2.39 -0.65 -5.36
N TYR A 13 3.32 -1.30 -4.66
CA TYR A 13 4.75 -1.28 -5.02
C TYR A 13 4.98 -1.90 -6.41
N TYR A 14 4.40 -3.07 -6.68
CA TYR A 14 4.50 -3.73 -8.00
C TYR A 14 3.96 -2.85 -9.13
N LEU A 15 2.78 -2.24 -8.92
CA LEU A 15 2.20 -1.29 -9.88
C LEU A 15 3.07 -0.04 -10.09
N SER A 16 3.74 0.44 -9.05
CA SER A 16 4.64 1.60 -9.15
C SER A 16 5.93 1.27 -9.89
N ARG A 17 6.52 0.11 -9.62
CA ARG A 17 7.81 -0.32 -10.16
C ARG A 17 7.73 -0.65 -11.66
N PHE A 18 6.65 -1.32 -12.08
CA PHE A 18 6.51 -1.79 -13.46
C PHE A 18 5.49 -1.00 -14.29
N ASP A 19 4.76 -0.06 -13.68
CA ASP A 19 3.82 0.87 -14.33
C ASP A 19 2.93 0.17 -15.37
N LYS A 20 3.03 0.52 -16.65
CA LYS A 20 2.26 -0.10 -17.75
C LYS A 20 2.51 -1.60 -17.93
N ALA A 21 3.74 -2.06 -17.68
CA ALA A 21 4.06 -3.49 -17.78
C ALA A 21 3.31 -4.27 -16.69
N ALA A 22 3.18 -3.72 -15.48
CA ALA A 22 2.39 -4.31 -14.41
C ALA A 22 0.93 -4.53 -14.82
N LEU A 23 0.33 -3.52 -15.46
CA LEU A 23 -1.07 -3.60 -15.92
C LEU A 23 -1.23 -4.70 -16.97
N SER A 24 -0.36 -4.72 -17.98
CA SER A 24 -0.40 -5.73 -19.04
C SER A 24 -0.18 -7.13 -18.49
N ASN A 25 0.75 -7.30 -17.55
CA ASN A 25 1.10 -8.58 -16.96
C ASN A 25 0.03 -9.11 -16.00
N LEU A 26 -0.76 -8.22 -15.39
CA LEU A 26 -1.95 -8.58 -14.60
C LEU A 26 -3.24 -8.66 -15.44
N GLY A 27 -3.17 -8.38 -16.75
CA GLY A 27 -4.30 -8.46 -17.67
C GLY A 27 -5.27 -7.27 -17.61
N TYR A 28 -4.86 -6.12 -17.05
CA TYR A 28 -5.66 -4.91 -16.98
C TYR A 28 -5.39 -3.95 -18.15
N LYS A 29 -6.46 -3.34 -18.67
CA LYS A 29 -6.37 -2.38 -19.77
C LYS A 29 -6.13 -0.97 -19.28
N THR A 30 -6.60 -0.64 -18.07
CA THR A 30 -6.51 0.71 -17.51
C THR A 30 -6.15 0.69 -16.03
N ASP A 31 -5.48 1.75 -15.57
CA ASP A 31 -5.24 2.00 -14.14
C ASP A 31 -6.53 1.89 -13.31
N LYS A 32 -7.61 2.48 -13.82
CA LYS A 32 -8.91 2.51 -13.14
C LYS A 32 -9.46 1.09 -12.96
N GLU A 33 -9.33 0.24 -13.97
CA GLU A 33 -9.75 -1.16 -13.91
C GLU A 33 -8.92 -1.93 -12.88
N ALA A 34 -7.59 -1.81 -12.95
CA ALA A 34 -6.68 -2.45 -12.01
C ALA A 34 -7.02 -2.06 -10.56
N PHE A 35 -7.20 -0.77 -10.28
CA PHE A 35 -7.53 -0.30 -8.93
C PHE A 35 -8.85 -0.84 -8.42
N HIS A 36 -9.89 -0.94 -9.25
CA HIS A 36 -11.16 -1.51 -8.82
C HIS A 36 -11.02 -3.00 -8.52
N LYS A 37 -10.39 -3.77 -9.41
CA LYS A 37 -10.24 -5.22 -9.26
C LYS A 37 -9.36 -5.60 -8.06
N ILE A 38 -8.24 -4.91 -7.87
CA ILE A 38 -7.36 -5.11 -6.71
C ILE A 38 -8.07 -4.72 -5.41
N ALA A 39 -8.82 -3.61 -5.42
CA ALA A 39 -9.56 -3.16 -4.25
C ALA A 39 -10.69 -4.12 -3.86
N GLU A 40 -11.40 -4.68 -4.84
CA GLU A 40 -12.42 -5.71 -4.67
C GLU A 40 -11.83 -7.03 -4.12
N ALA A 41 -10.63 -7.40 -4.58
CA ALA A 41 -9.92 -8.58 -4.10
C ALA A 41 -9.50 -8.44 -2.62
N LEU A 42 -9.02 -7.25 -2.25
CA LEU A 42 -8.44 -6.97 -0.93
C LEU A 42 -9.43 -6.37 0.08
N ASP A 43 -10.70 -6.18 -0.29
CA ASP A 43 -11.71 -5.50 0.54
C ASP A 43 -11.21 -4.12 1.04
N VAL A 44 -10.72 -3.31 0.11
CA VAL A 44 -10.28 -1.92 0.34
C VAL A 44 -10.91 -0.97 -0.67
N LEU A 45 -10.67 0.33 -0.51
CA LEU A 45 -11.16 1.32 -1.48
C LEU A 45 -10.22 1.41 -2.70
N PRO A 46 -10.72 1.54 -3.94
CA PRO A 46 -9.90 1.75 -5.14
C PRO A 46 -8.94 2.94 -5.02
N ASN A 47 -9.43 4.04 -4.42
CA ASN A 47 -8.61 5.22 -4.13
C ASN A 47 -7.47 4.92 -3.16
N TYR A 48 -7.63 3.94 -2.26
CA TYR A 48 -6.56 3.52 -1.37
C TYR A 48 -5.40 2.92 -2.18
N ILE A 49 -5.66 2.00 -3.11
CA ILE A 49 -4.63 1.42 -3.99
C ILE A 49 -3.91 2.51 -4.80
N LYS A 50 -4.68 3.45 -5.36
CA LYS A 50 -4.11 4.61 -6.07
C LYS A 50 -3.15 5.41 -5.18
N PHE A 51 -3.59 5.80 -3.98
CA PHE A 51 -2.75 6.59 -3.07
C PHE A 51 -1.51 5.82 -2.62
N ARG A 52 -1.62 4.52 -2.34
CA ARG A 52 -0.45 3.69 -2.00
C ARG A 52 0.52 3.57 -3.17
N ARG A 53 0.03 3.51 -4.42
CA ARG A 53 0.90 3.52 -5.61
C ARG A 53 1.64 4.85 -5.72
N ASP A 54 0.92 5.96 -5.54
CA ASP A 54 1.47 7.32 -5.60
C ASP A 54 2.55 7.54 -4.51
N GLU A 55 2.48 6.89 -3.34
CA GLU A 55 3.54 6.94 -2.32
C GLU A 55 4.92 6.54 -2.85
N PHE A 56 4.98 5.61 -3.80
CA PHE A 56 6.22 5.14 -4.40
C PHE A 56 6.71 6.00 -5.58
N ASP A 57 5.97 7.03 -6.00
CA ASP A 57 6.40 7.97 -7.05
C ASP A 57 7.71 8.70 -6.67
N VAL A 58 8.07 8.73 -5.37
CA VAL A 58 9.34 9.29 -4.88
C VAL A 58 10.55 8.42 -5.28
N ALA A 59 10.35 7.10 -5.37
CA ALA A 59 11.38 6.14 -5.73
C ALA A 59 11.34 5.76 -7.22
N HIS A 60 10.15 5.68 -7.81
CA HIS A 60 9.94 5.35 -9.22
C HIS A 60 9.23 6.52 -9.92
N PRO A 61 9.97 7.53 -10.42
CA PRO A 61 9.38 8.76 -10.95
C PRO A 61 8.80 8.60 -12.36
N HIS A 62 8.08 7.51 -12.62
CA HIS A 62 7.29 7.34 -13.85
C HIS A 62 6.17 8.37 -13.95
N ARG A 63 5.69 8.85 -12.79
CA ARG A 63 4.61 9.84 -12.65
C ARG A 63 5.03 10.96 -11.70
N LYS A 64 4.66 12.20 -12.02
CA LYS A 64 4.99 13.40 -11.23
C LYS A 64 4.00 13.69 -10.11
N GLY A 65 3.34 12.66 -9.56
CA GLY A 65 2.29 12.82 -8.57
C GLY A 65 2.84 13.26 -7.22
N TRP A 66 3.44 12.32 -6.49
CA TRP A 66 3.93 12.57 -5.11
C TRP A 66 5.45 12.60 -4.98
N HIS A 67 6.16 12.77 -6.10
CA HIS A 67 7.63 12.75 -6.17
C HIS A 67 8.37 13.76 -5.26
N LYS A 68 7.67 14.75 -4.69
CA LYS A 68 8.22 15.77 -3.77
C LYS A 68 8.01 15.44 -2.28
N ARG A 69 7.34 14.34 -1.95
CA ARG A 69 7.09 13.97 -0.55
C ARG A 69 8.33 13.33 0.07
N PRO A 70 8.56 13.53 1.39
CA PRO A 70 9.60 12.79 2.09
C PRO A 70 9.26 11.29 2.10
N MET A 71 10.26 10.45 1.81
CA MET A 71 10.10 9.00 1.95
C MET A 71 9.87 8.63 3.41
N THR A 72 8.84 7.82 3.66
CA THR A 72 8.62 7.24 4.99
C THR A 72 9.46 5.98 5.15
N MET A 73 9.75 5.59 6.39
CA MET A 73 10.53 4.38 6.66
C MET A 73 9.87 3.10 6.12
N SER A 74 8.53 3.05 6.08
CA SER A 74 7.79 1.95 5.46
C SER A 74 8.08 1.80 3.97
N ILE A 75 8.15 2.92 3.24
CA ILE A 75 8.45 2.92 1.80
C ILE A 75 9.87 2.42 1.56
N ILE A 76 10.84 2.93 2.33
CA ILE A 76 12.24 2.53 2.24
C ILE A 76 12.39 1.02 2.52
N ASN A 77 11.79 0.54 3.61
CA ASN A 77 11.84 -0.89 3.96
C ASN A 77 11.23 -1.78 2.87
N THR A 78 10.12 -1.34 2.28
CA THR A 78 9.45 -2.09 1.20
C THR A 78 10.30 -2.13 -0.06
N ILE A 79 10.91 -1.00 -0.45
CA ILE A 79 11.84 -0.95 -1.58
C ILE A 79 13.02 -1.89 -1.31
N ASN A 80 13.66 -1.78 -0.15
CA ASN A 80 14.81 -2.62 0.18
C ASN A 80 14.48 -4.12 0.17
N ALA A 81 13.28 -4.50 0.61
CA ALA A 81 12.85 -5.89 0.65
C ALA A 81 12.48 -6.46 -0.73
N LEU A 82 11.93 -5.64 -1.63
CA LEU A 82 11.31 -6.11 -2.88
C LEU A 82 12.08 -5.73 -4.15
N GLN A 83 13.05 -4.81 -4.09
CA GLN A 83 13.77 -4.31 -5.27
C GLN A 83 14.62 -5.38 -5.96
N GLU A 84 15.14 -6.35 -5.21
CA GLU A 84 15.97 -7.43 -5.75
C GLU A 84 15.14 -8.58 -6.35
N ILE A 85 13.83 -8.60 -6.11
CA ILE A 85 12.93 -9.62 -6.66
C ILE A 85 12.66 -9.30 -8.13
N ASP A 86 12.80 -10.30 -9.00
CA ASP A 86 12.49 -10.18 -10.41
C ASP A 86 10.98 -10.03 -10.66
N GLU A 87 10.63 -9.51 -11.85
CA GLU A 87 9.23 -9.22 -12.18
C GLU A 87 8.32 -10.45 -12.12
N PRO A 88 8.66 -11.60 -12.73
CA PRO A 88 7.84 -12.81 -12.64
C PRO A 88 7.59 -13.28 -11.21
N SER A 89 8.63 -13.30 -10.36
CA SER A 89 8.51 -13.70 -8.95
C SER A 89 7.62 -12.74 -8.17
N LEU A 90 7.82 -11.43 -8.35
CA LEU A 90 7.00 -10.42 -7.65
C LEU A 90 5.55 -10.43 -8.15
N ARG A 91 5.32 -10.70 -9.43
CA ARG A 91 3.98 -10.88 -9.99
C ARG A 91 3.26 -12.08 -9.38
N SER A 92 3.95 -13.21 -9.18
CA SER A 92 3.35 -14.38 -8.52
C SER A 92 2.84 -14.03 -7.13
N ILE A 93 3.68 -13.36 -6.33
CA ILE A 93 3.30 -12.91 -4.98
C ILE A 93 2.06 -11.99 -5.04
N VAL A 94 2.00 -11.07 -6.00
CA VAL A 94 0.85 -10.18 -6.19
C VAL A 94 -0.42 -10.96 -6.54
N LEU A 95 -0.32 -11.95 -7.43
CA LEU A 95 -1.46 -12.80 -7.78
C LEU A 95 -1.95 -13.59 -6.57
N ASP A 96 -1.05 -14.22 -5.81
CA ASP A 96 -1.41 -14.96 -4.59
C ASP A 96 -2.10 -14.08 -3.55
N ILE A 97 -1.64 -12.84 -3.40
CA ILE A 97 -2.27 -11.83 -2.53
C ILE A 97 -3.71 -11.51 -2.96
N MET A 98 -4.00 -11.56 -4.26
CA MET A 98 -5.29 -11.23 -4.85
C MET A 98 -6.27 -12.41 -4.85
N VAL A 99 -5.80 -13.64 -4.65
CA VAL A 99 -6.65 -14.81 -4.48
C VAL A 99 -7.36 -14.72 -3.12
N LYS A 100 -8.70 -14.81 -3.13
CA LYS A 100 -9.51 -14.81 -1.90
C LYS A 100 -9.37 -16.17 -1.23
N GLU A 101 -9.26 -16.18 0.11
CA GLU A 101 -9.34 -17.40 0.94
C GLU A 101 -10.61 -18.18 0.57
N GLY A 102 -10.45 -19.26 -0.20
CA GLY A 102 -11.56 -20.07 -0.72
C GLY A 102 -11.33 -20.67 -2.11
N GLU A 103 -10.39 -20.15 -2.91
CA GLU A 103 -10.00 -20.77 -4.18
C GLU A 103 -8.47 -20.95 -4.20
N VAL A 104 -7.99 -22.19 -4.37
CA VAL A 104 -6.59 -22.65 -4.52
C VAL A 104 -5.81 -22.97 -3.23
N GLU A 105 -5.25 -24.19 -3.22
CA GLU A 105 -4.31 -24.73 -2.23
C GLU A 105 -3.11 -23.81 -2.05
N VAL A 106 -2.86 -23.38 -0.81
CA VAL A 106 -1.77 -22.48 -0.43
C VAL A 106 -0.42 -23.12 -0.77
N SER A 107 0.34 -22.52 -1.68
CA SER A 107 1.75 -22.91 -1.89
C SER A 107 2.58 -22.48 -0.67
N ASN A 108 3.43 -23.39 -0.19
CA ASN A 108 4.26 -23.24 1.02
C ASN A 108 5.15 -21.97 1.03
N ASP A 109 5.40 -21.37 -0.12
CA ASP A 109 6.23 -20.17 -0.26
C ASP A 109 5.61 -18.92 0.39
N LEU A 110 4.27 -18.87 0.48
CA LEU A 110 3.55 -17.72 1.05
C LEU A 110 3.68 -17.64 2.58
N GLU A 111 3.75 -18.79 3.27
CA GLU A 111 3.91 -18.82 4.73
C GLU A 111 5.26 -18.24 5.15
N SER A 112 6.33 -18.57 4.43
CA SER A 112 7.68 -18.08 4.70
C SER A 112 7.77 -16.54 4.62
N LEU A 113 7.09 -15.93 3.64
CA LEU A 113 7.08 -14.48 3.46
C LEU A 113 6.24 -13.75 4.53
N LEU A 114 5.16 -14.35 5.02
CA LEU A 114 4.33 -13.75 6.07
C LEU A 114 5.04 -13.70 7.43
N THR A 115 5.93 -14.65 7.71
CA THR A 115 6.76 -14.66 8.93
C THR A 115 7.86 -13.60 8.94
N ILE A 116 8.30 -13.12 7.77
CA ILE A 116 9.42 -12.17 7.67
C ILE A 116 8.95 -10.72 7.89
N ILE A 117 7.66 -10.42 7.67
CA ILE A 117 7.14 -9.06 7.80
C ILE A 117 6.87 -8.75 9.28
N PRO A 118 7.58 -7.80 9.92
CA PRO A 118 7.30 -7.43 11.30
C PRO A 118 5.87 -6.91 11.47
N GLU A 119 5.24 -7.24 12.59
CA GLU A 119 3.98 -6.63 12.97
C GLU A 119 4.17 -5.14 13.29
N GLU A 120 3.58 -4.27 12.47
CA GLU A 120 3.45 -2.86 12.83
C GLU A 120 2.52 -2.75 14.05
N LYS A 121 3.11 -2.39 15.21
CA LYS A 121 2.34 -1.93 16.37
C LYS A 121 1.57 -0.67 15.98
N ARG A 122 0.24 -0.76 16.01
CA ARG A 122 -0.67 0.38 15.86
C ARG A 122 -0.30 1.50 16.82
N ARG A 123 0.15 2.64 16.30
CA ARG A 123 0.28 3.87 17.08
C ARG A 123 -1.08 4.57 17.06
N ASN A 124 -1.88 4.37 18.12
CA ASN A 124 -3.12 5.10 18.33
C ASN A 124 -2.82 6.61 18.40
N LYS A 125 -3.06 7.34 17.30
CA LYS A 125 -3.21 8.80 17.35
C LYS A 125 -4.66 9.12 17.72
N ARG A 126 -5.00 8.94 19.01
CA ARG A 126 -5.97 9.86 19.61
C ARG A 126 -5.20 11.15 19.84
N GLY A 127 -5.36 12.12 18.93
CA GLY A 127 -4.97 13.50 19.24
C GLY A 127 -5.71 13.95 20.51
N PRO A 128 -5.17 14.89 21.31
CA PRO A 128 -5.87 15.34 22.50
C PRO A 128 -7.19 15.97 22.05
N MET A 129 -8.31 15.33 22.43
CA MET A 129 -9.59 16.00 22.44
C MET A 129 -9.48 17.11 23.47
N PHE A 130 -9.59 18.37 23.05
CA PHE A 130 -9.75 19.51 23.97
C PHE A 130 -11.17 19.49 24.56
N HIS A 131 -11.47 18.44 25.33
CA HIS A 131 -12.68 18.33 26.13
C HIS A 131 -12.33 18.82 27.54
N GLY A 132 -12.43 20.13 27.76
CA GLY A 132 -12.12 20.75 29.05
C GLY A 132 -11.52 22.16 29.01
N MET A 133 -11.39 22.79 27.84
CA MET A 133 -10.76 24.11 27.73
C MET A 133 -11.81 25.23 27.87
N LEU A 134 -11.64 26.08 28.89
CA LEU A 134 -12.57 27.17 29.22
C LEU A 134 -12.66 28.19 28.08
N PRO A 135 -13.84 28.82 27.87
CA PRO A 135 -14.09 29.68 26.70
C PRO A 135 -13.07 30.81 26.51
N GLU A 136 -12.51 31.34 27.59
CA GLU A 136 -11.62 32.51 27.54
C GLU A 136 -10.23 32.21 26.96
N GLU A 137 -9.77 30.97 27.02
CA GLU A 137 -8.48 30.58 26.42
C GLU A 137 -8.56 30.47 24.89
N ARG A 138 -9.77 30.37 24.32
CA ARG A 138 -9.96 30.33 22.86
C ARG A 138 -9.82 31.71 22.21
N LEU A 139 -10.15 32.79 22.93
CA LEU A 139 -10.17 34.13 22.35
C LEU A 139 -8.79 34.78 22.25
N ARG A 140 -7.81 34.35 23.04
CA ARG A 140 -6.44 34.91 23.05
C ARG A 140 -5.52 34.48 21.91
N LYS A 141 -5.98 33.61 21.00
CA LYS A 141 -5.20 33.17 19.83
C LYS A 141 -5.79 33.61 18.49
N SER A 142 -6.72 34.56 18.49
CA SER A 142 -7.29 35.15 17.26
C SER A 142 -7.04 36.67 17.13
N LEU A 143 -5.98 37.18 17.75
CA LEU A 143 -5.40 38.50 17.48
C LEU A 143 -3.91 38.34 17.20
#